data_AF-A0A1F9APS8-F1
#
_entry.id   AF-A0A1F9APS8-F1
#
_cell.length_a   1.000
_cell.length_b   1.000
_cell.length_c   1.000
_cell.angle_alpha   90.00
_cell.angle_beta   90.00
_cell.angle_gamma   90.00
#
_symmetry.space_group_name_H-M   'P 1'
#
loop_
_entity.id
_entity.type
_entity.pdbx_description
1 polymer ?
#
loop_
_entity_poly.entity_id
_entity_poly.type
_entity_poly.pdbx_seq_one_letter_code
_entity_poly.pdbx_strand_id
1 'polypeptide(L)'
;MQTDAKQKMLNRLINAKLVFILGFDAMDLWQDPQHVSLARPSVILINNRPRGVPETLDISDYRHRLDFPPQRKSSETEFAKMLIRVLILESFAIIERYCKQTDQKKLLQEQSWHNIAYHLRNCAAHNWKFFFDERTSPKRFPAQWRGKEIPKSWGEPGNEQDWDLTYFTFDYIWELVKEMTSFAEASLE
;
A
#
# COMPACT_ATOMS: atom_id res chain seq x y z
N MET A 1 13.81 20.20 17.73
CA MET A 1 13.50 20.15 16.28
C MET A 1 13.14 18.73 15.82
N GLN A 2 13.89 17.69 16.24
CA GLN A 2 13.56 16.27 15.97
C GLN A 2 12.18 15.84 16.50
N THR A 3 11.80 16.23 17.72
CA THR A 3 10.51 15.84 18.33
C THR A 3 9.29 16.27 17.49
N ASP A 4 9.32 17.44 16.87
CA ASP A 4 8.24 17.92 15.99
C ASP A 4 8.22 17.16 14.64
N ALA A 5 9.39 16.83 14.10
CA ALA A 5 9.51 16.02 12.89
C ALA A 5 9.00 14.59 13.11
N LYS A 6 9.36 13.96 14.23
CA LYS A 6 8.88 12.63 14.63
C LYS A 6 7.36 12.65 14.80
N GLN A 7 6.81 13.64 15.50
CA GLN A 7 5.36 13.75 15.69
C GLN A 7 4.63 13.93 14.35
N LYS A 8 5.16 14.75 13.43
CA LYS A 8 4.60 14.90 12.07
C LYS A 8 4.63 13.60 11.28
N MET A 9 5.72 12.83 11.37
CA MET A 9 5.82 11.51 10.76
C MET A 9 4.74 10.56 11.33
N LEU A 10 4.63 10.47 12.65
CA LEU A 10 3.64 9.62 13.33
C LEU A 10 2.19 9.99 12.94
N ASN A 11 1.86 11.28 12.91
CA ASN A 11 0.53 11.73 12.49
C ASN A 11 0.21 11.32 11.04
N ARG A 12 1.20 11.34 10.14
CA ARG A 12 1.02 10.88 8.76
C ARG A 12 0.83 9.36 8.68
N LEU A 13 1.53 8.58 9.51
CA LEU A 13 1.33 7.13 9.61
C LEU A 13 -0.08 6.81 10.12
N ILE A 14 -0.55 7.52 11.14
CA ILE A 14 -1.93 7.39 11.65
C ILE A 14 -2.94 7.67 10.53
N ASN A 15 -2.76 8.75 9.77
CA ASN A 15 -3.65 9.08 8.66
C ASN A 15 -3.67 8.00 7.57
N ALA A 16 -2.51 7.43 7.19
CA ALA A 16 -2.45 6.34 6.21
C ALA A 16 -3.24 5.11 6.69
N LYS A 17 -3.13 4.76 7.97
CA LYS A 17 -3.91 3.69 8.59
C LYS A 17 -5.40 3.99 8.63
N LEU A 18 -5.80 5.23 8.96
CA LEU A 18 -7.21 5.64 8.99
C LEU A 18 -7.85 5.56 7.61
N VAL A 19 -7.17 6.02 6.56
CA VAL A 19 -7.65 5.90 5.17
C VAL A 19 -7.86 4.44 4.79
N PHE A 20 -6.96 3.55 5.22
CA PHE A 20 -7.09 2.13 4.98
C PHE A 20 -8.30 1.52 5.71
N ILE A 21 -8.46 1.79 7.01
CA ILE A 21 -9.60 1.28 7.81
C ILE A 21 -10.93 1.79 7.24
N LEU A 22 -11.06 3.09 7.02
CA LEU A 22 -12.29 3.69 6.47
C LEU A 22 -12.61 3.19 5.07
N GLY A 23 -11.60 2.88 4.26
CA GLY A 23 -11.78 2.26 2.96
C GLY A 23 -12.38 0.85 3.08
N PHE A 24 -11.87 0.03 3.98
CA PHE A 24 -12.42 -1.31 4.20
C PHE A 24 -13.83 -1.28 4.78
N ASP A 25 -14.10 -0.39 5.74
CA ASP A 25 -15.45 -0.19 6.26
C ASP A 25 -16.43 0.22 5.14
N ALA A 26 -15.97 1.03 4.17
CA ALA A 26 -16.76 1.39 3.00
C ALA A 26 -17.01 0.20 2.05
N MET A 27 -16.07 -0.75 1.94
CA MET A 27 -16.29 -1.99 1.18
C MET A 27 -17.36 -2.86 1.83
N ASP A 28 -17.35 -2.98 3.16
CA ASP A 28 -18.35 -3.76 3.90
C ASP A 28 -19.76 -3.17 3.71
N LEU A 29 -19.86 -1.83 3.70
CA LEU A 29 -21.12 -1.15 3.38
C LEU A 29 -21.61 -1.42 1.95
N TRP A 30 -20.71 -1.68 0.99
CA TRP A 30 -21.11 -2.04 -0.39
C TRP A 30 -21.64 -3.48 -0.52
N GLN A 31 -21.46 -4.31 0.50
CA GLN A 31 -22.04 -5.66 0.50
C GLN A 31 -23.56 -5.64 0.73
N ASP A 32 -24.09 -4.57 1.32
CA ASP A 32 -25.53 -4.38 1.50
C ASP A 32 -26.14 -3.60 0.32
N PRO A 33 -27.04 -4.21 -0.47
CA PRO A 33 -27.71 -3.55 -1.59
C PRO A 33 -28.45 -2.27 -1.21
N GLN A 34 -28.94 -2.13 0.03
CA GLN A 34 -29.64 -0.92 0.48
C GLN A 34 -28.69 0.28 0.58
N HIS A 35 -27.43 0.05 0.93
CA HIS A 35 -26.41 1.10 1.08
C HIS A 35 -25.77 1.50 -0.26
N VAL A 36 -25.70 0.59 -1.24
CA VAL A 36 -25.27 0.92 -2.63
C VAL A 36 -26.19 1.98 -3.26
N SER A 37 -27.48 1.95 -2.90
CA SER A 37 -28.45 2.97 -3.34
C SER A 37 -28.19 4.37 -2.76
N LEU A 38 -27.44 4.48 -1.65
CA LEU A 38 -27.08 5.73 -1.00
C LEU A 38 -25.77 6.35 -1.50
N ALA A 39 -24.97 5.60 -2.27
CA ALA A 39 -23.81 6.14 -2.97
C ALA A 39 -24.28 7.18 -4.00
N ARG A 40 -24.35 8.44 -3.57
CA ARG A 40 -24.72 9.57 -4.43
C ARG A 40 -23.70 9.67 -5.58
N PRO A 41 -24.13 9.98 -6.81
CA PRO A 41 -23.19 10.32 -7.86
C PRO A 41 -22.37 11.52 -7.38
N SER A 42 -21.10 11.26 -7.11
CA SER A 42 -20.14 12.26 -6.64
C SER A 42 -19.07 12.31 -7.73
N VAL A 43 -18.88 13.47 -8.36
CA VAL A 43 -17.76 13.62 -9.29
C VAL A 43 -16.50 13.77 -8.44
N ILE A 44 -15.61 12.77 -8.50
CA ILE A 44 -14.31 12.87 -7.85
C ILE A 44 -13.34 13.45 -8.88
N LEU A 45 -12.75 14.60 -8.54
CA LEU A 45 -11.61 15.16 -9.28
C LEU A 45 -10.35 14.38 -8.89
N ILE A 46 -9.84 13.57 -9.80
CA ILE A 46 -8.57 12.86 -9.59
C ILE A 46 -7.43 13.76 -10.10
N ASN A 47 -6.89 14.60 -9.23
CA ASN A 47 -5.71 15.41 -9.53
C ASN A 47 -4.44 14.61 -9.20
N ASN A 48 -4.05 13.65 -10.05
CA ASN A 48 -2.82 12.86 -9.82
C ASN A 48 -1.96 12.59 -11.05
N ARG A 49 -2.00 13.43 -12.09
CA ARG A 49 -0.98 13.39 -13.17
C ARG A 49 -0.10 14.64 -13.16
N PRO A 50 1.22 14.52 -13.42
CA PRO A 50 2.13 15.67 -13.60
C PRO A 50 1.82 16.54 -14.82
N ARG A 51 0.73 16.28 -15.56
CA ARG A 51 0.36 16.94 -16.81
C ARG A 51 -1.16 17.17 -16.90
N GLY A 52 -1.67 18.12 -16.13
CA GLY A 52 -2.63 19.13 -16.61
C GLY A 52 -4.00 18.75 -17.19
N VAL A 53 -4.58 17.56 -16.97
CA VAL A 53 -6.01 17.34 -17.24
C VAL A 53 -6.65 16.71 -16.01
N PRO A 54 -7.61 17.38 -15.34
CA PRO A 54 -8.41 16.73 -14.30
C PRO A 54 -9.24 15.63 -14.96
N GLU A 55 -8.97 14.37 -14.63
CA GLU A 55 -9.91 13.29 -14.94
C GLU A 55 -11.05 13.39 -13.92
N THR A 56 -12.24 13.71 -14.41
CA THR A 56 -13.48 13.59 -13.64
C THR A 56 -13.94 12.14 -13.71
N LEU A 57 -13.93 11.45 -12.58
CA LEU A 57 -14.56 10.15 -12.45
C LEU A 57 -16.05 10.37 -12.15
N ASP A 58 -16.93 9.97 -13.07
CA ASP A 58 -18.36 9.91 -12.77
C ASP A 58 -18.66 8.58 -12.04
N ILE A 59 -19.10 8.68 -10.80
CA ILE A 59 -19.49 7.51 -9.98
C ILE A 59 -20.75 6.82 -10.52
N SER A 60 -21.55 7.49 -11.36
CA SER A 60 -22.72 6.86 -12.00
C SER A 60 -22.34 5.62 -12.84
N ASP A 61 -21.17 5.65 -13.49
CA ASP A 61 -20.60 4.51 -14.23
C ASP A 61 -20.19 3.35 -13.30
N TYR A 62 -19.89 3.64 -12.04
CA TYR A 62 -19.54 2.62 -11.03
C TYR A 62 -20.78 1.99 -10.38
N ARG A 63 -21.89 2.72 -10.23
CA ARG A 63 -23.14 2.15 -9.70
C ARG A 63 -23.61 0.94 -10.50
N HIS A 64 -23.59 1.06 -11.82
CA HIS A 64 -23.94 -0.05 -12.70
C HIS A 64 -23.05 -1.29 -12.46
N ARG A 65 -21.75 -1.11 -12.20
CA ARG A 65 -20.82 -2.22 -11.91
C ARG A 65 -21.06 -2.87 -10.55
N LEU A 66 -21.51 -2.09 -9.57
CA LEU A 66 -21.87 -2.60 -8.24
C LEU A 66 -23.16 -3.43 -8.27
N ASP A 67 -24.06 -3.19 -9.22
CA ASP A 67 -25.30 -3.96 -9.36
C ASP A 67 -25.12 -5.35 -10.02
N PHE A 68 -23.96 -5.61 -10.67
CA PHE A 68 -23.65 -6.90 -11.29
C PHE A 68 -22.62 -7.70 -10.48
N PRO A 69 -22.95 -8.90 -9.96
CA PRO A 69 -22.09 -9.64 -9.02
C PRO A 69 -20.65 -9.92 -9.51
N PRO A 70 -20.39 -10.31 -10.78
CA PRO A 70 -19.01 -10.51 -11.25
C PRO A 70 -18.20 -9.21 -11.31
N GLN A 71 -18.85 -8.10 -11.67
CA GLN A 71 -18.23 -6.79 -11.80
C GLN A 71 -18.02 -6.14 -10.42
N ARG A 72 -18.91 -6.43 -9.45
CA ARG A 72 -18.76 -6.06 -8.04
C ARG A 72 -17.50 -6.69 -7.45
N LYS A 73 -17.32 -8.01 -7.59
CA LYS A 73 -16.12 -8.72 -7.08
C LYS A 73 -14.82 -8.19 -7.69
N SER A 74 -14.83 -7.88 -8.98
CA SER A 74 -13.69 -7.25 -9.65
C SER A 74 -13.41 -5.85 -9.09
N SER A 75 -14.45 -5.04 -8.87
CA SER A 75 -14.32 -3.69 -8.32
C SER A 75 -13.84 -3.69 -6.87
N GLU A 76 -14.34 -4.61 -6.04
CA GLU A 76 -13.87 -4.85 -4.67
C GLU A 76 -12.37 -5.21 -4.64
N THR A 77 -11.94 -6.10 -5.54
CA THR A 77 -10.53 -6.50 -5.64
C THR A 77 -9.63 -5.31 -5.99
N GLU A 78 -10.02 -4.50 -6.98
CA GLU A 78 -9.24 -3.33 -7.39
C GLU A 78 -9.25 -2.23 -6.33
N PHE A 79 -10.35 -2.04 -5.62
CA PHE A 79 -10.42 -1.10 -4.51
C PHE A 79 -9.54 -1.55 -3.33
N ALA A 80 -9.59 -2.84 -2.97
CA ALA A 80 -8.74 -3.38 -1.91
C ALA A 80 -7.24 -3.32 -2.26
N LYS A 81 -6.89 -3.56 -3.53
CA LYS A 81 -5.55 -3.29 -4.07
C LYS A 81 -5.18 -1.83 -3.87
N MET A 82 -6.03 -0.88 -4.26
CA MET A 82 -5.77 0.55 -4.06
C MET A 82 -5.50 0.89 -2.59
N LEU A 83 -6.28 0.32 -1.66
CA LEU A 83 -6.08 0.52 -0.23
C LEU A 83 -4.75 -0.05 0.27
N ILE A 84 -4.41 -1.31 -0.09
CA ILE A 84 -3.09 -1.90 0.21
C ILE A 84 -1.99 -1.01 -0.32
N ARG A 85 -2.11 -0.56 -1.58
CA ARG A 85 -1.13 0.27 -2.26
C ARG A 85 -0.86 1.51 -1.44
N VAL A 86 -1.90 2.27 -1.10
CA VAL A 86 -1.76 3.48 -0.29
C VAL A 86 -1.12 3.16 1.06
N LEU A 87 -1.57 2.12 1.74
CA LEU A 87 -1.07 1.76 3.07
C LEU A 87 0.44 1.43 3.06
N ILE A 88 0.89 0.55 2.18
CA ILE A 88 2.29 0.11 2.14
C ILE A 88 3.21 1.19 1.55
N LEU A 89 2.77 1.91 0.50
CA LEU A 89 3.57 2.96 -0.11
C LEU A 89 3.78 4.13 0.83
N GLU A 90 2.71 4.66 1.41
CA GLU A 90 2.81 5.83 2.29
C GLU A 90 3.57 5.46 3.54
N SER A 91 3.23 4.36 4.21
CA SER A 91 3.86 4.00 5.49
C SER A 91 5.37 3.81 5.35
N PHE A 92 5.80 3.02 4.36
CA PHE A 92 7.24 2.80 4.13
C PHE A 92 7.95 4.08 3.71
N ALA A 93 7.37 4.86 2.78
CA ALA A 93 8.01 6.08 2.29
C ALA A 93 8.10 7.18 3.36
N ILE A 94 7.11 7.27 4.26
CA ILE A 94 7.12 8.20 5.41
C ILE A 94 8.29 7.87 6.33
N ILE A 95 8.42 6.59 6.73
CA ILE A 95 9.48 6.13 7.63
C ILE A 95 10.86 6.26 6.96
N GLU A 96 11.00 5.78 5.72
CA GLU A 96 12.27 5.84 4.98
C GLU A 96 12.74 7.28 4.81
N ARG A 97 11.83 8.21 4.48
CA ARG A 97 12.16 9.63 4.37
C ARG A 97 12.63 10.20 5.70
N TYR A 98 11.95 9.86 6.80
CA TYR A 98 12.36 10.30 8.14
C TYR A 98 13.76 9.80 8.47
N CYS A 99 13.98 8.49 8.38
CA CYS A 99 15.27 7.88 8.68
C CYS A 99 16.41 8.44 7.79
N LYS A 100 16.12 8.82 6.56
CA LYS A 100 17.10 9.49 5.69
C LYS A 100 17.42 10.91 6.17
N GLN A 101 16.42 11.65 6.66
CA GLN A 101 16.58 13.03 7.16
C GLN A 101 17.28 13.08 8.52
N THR A 102 17.12 12.03 9.34
CA THR A 102 17.71 11.93 10.69
C THR A 102 18.95 11.04 10.75
N ASP A 103 19.47 10.57 9.61
CA ASP A 103 20.61 9.66 9.50
C ASP A 103 20.44 8.31 10.23
N GLN A 104 19.18 7.88 10.42
CA GLN A 104 18.79 6.61 11.04
C GLN A 104 18.52 5.49 10.02
N LYS A 105 19.04 5.62 8.79
CA LYS A 105 18.81 4.66 7.71
C LYS A 105 19.29 3.25 8.08
N LYS A 106 20.40 3.13 8.81
CA LYS A 106 20.94 1.83 9.23
C LYS A 106 19.96 1.07 10.14
N LEU A 107 19.37 1.77 11.12
CA LEU A 107 18.37 1.20 12.04
C LEU A 107 17.15 0.64 11.30
N LEU A 108 16.71 1.34 10.24
CA LEU A 108 15.62 0.88 9.38
C LEU A 108 16.02 -0.38 8.59
N GLN A 109 17.25 -0.41 8.05
CA GLN A 109 17.74 -1.55 7.25
C GLN A 109 17.99 -2.81 8.08
N GLU A 110 18.21 -2.66 9.38
CA GLU A 110 18.39 -3.77 10.32
C GLU A 110 17.06 -4.43 10.73
N GLN A 111 15.91 -3.81 10.42
CA GLN A 111 14.60 -4.40 10.71
C GLN A 111 14.37 -5.66 9.88
N SER A 112 13.92 -6.73 10.54
CA SER A 112 13.68 -8.04 9.88
C SER A 112 12.67 -7.95 8.73
N TRP A 113 11.69 -7.05 8.83
CA TRP A 113 10.65 -6.82 7.83
C TRP A 113 11.09 -5.92 6.65
N HIS A 114 12.24 -5.23 6.76
CA HIS A 114 12.63 -4.15 5.85
C HIS A 114 12.65 -4.59 4.37
N ASN A 115 13.29 -5.72 4.06
CA ASN A 115 13.46 -6.15 2.68
C ASN A 115 12.13 -6.58 2.04
N ILE A 116 11.29 -7.31 2.79
CA ILE A 116 9.93 -7.67 2.35
C ILE A 116 9.11 -6.41 2.08
N ALA A 117 9.11 -5.46 3.02
CA ALA A 117 8.40 -4.19 2.88
C ALA A 117 8.82 -3.40 1.63
N TYR A 118 10.13 -3.32 1.40
CA TYR A 118 10.68 -2.64 0.24
C TYR A 118 10.16 -3.25 -1.07
N HIS A 119 10.18 -4.59 -1.19
CA HIS A 119 9.75 -5.27 -2.42
C HIS A 119 8.25 -5.22 -2.62
N LEU A 120 7.45 -5.34 -1.57
CA LEU A 120 6.00 -5.16 -1.64
C LEU A 120 5.64 -3.73 -2.04
N ARG A 121 6.29 -2.72 -1.44
CA ARG A 121 6.13 -1.32 -1.84
C ARG A 121 6.52 -1.10 -3.29
N ASN A 122 7.60 -1.71 -3.76
CA ASN A 122 8.06 -1.63 -5.14
C ASN A 122 7.01 -2.27 -6.08
N CYS A 123 6.59 -3.49 -5.79
CA CYS A 123 5.55 -4.20 -6.53
C CYS A 123 4.26 -3.39 -6.66
N ALA A 124 3.75 -2.83 -5.56
CA ALA A 124 2.57 -1.97 -5.55
C ALA A 124 2.76 -0.66 -6.33
N ALA A 125 3.99 -0.15 -6.45
CA ALA A 125 4.31 1.03 -7.26
C ALA A 125 4.34 0.71 -8.77
N HIS A 126 4.74 -0.51 -9.12
CA HIS A 126 4.96 -0.97 -10.50
C HIS A 126 3.81 -1.85 -11.00
N ASN A 127 2.57 -1.35 -10.88
CA ASN A 127 1.37 -2.04 -11.38
C ASN A 127 1.20 -3.47 -10.86
N TRP A 128 1.54 -3.71 -9.59
CA TRP A 128 1.43 -5.02 -8.93
C TRP A 128 2.36 -6.08 -9.49
N LYS A 129 3.46 -5.68 -10.14
CA LYS A 129 4.50 -6.59 -10.65
C LYS A 129 5.78 -6.44 -9.87
N PHE A 130 6.35 -7.57 -9.46
CA PHE A 130 7.70 -7.59 -8.92
C PHE A 130 8.70 -7.25 -10.03
N PHE A 131 9.45 -6.17 -9.81
CA PHE A 131 10.49 -5.70 -10.74
C PHE A 131 11.77 -5.41 -9.98
N PHE A 132 12.86 -6.08 -10.33
CA PHE A 132 14.12 -6.00 -9.59
C PHE A 132 15.19 -5.26 -10.41
N ASP A 133 15.61 -4.09 -9.91
CA ASP A 133 16.78 -3.39 -10.44
C ASP A 133 18.05 -4.19 -10.12
N GLU A 134 18.80 -4.56 -11.16
CA GLU A 134 20.03 -5.36 -11.06
C GLU A 134 21.08 -4.77 -10.11
N ARG A 135 21.09 -3.45 -9.92
CA ARG A 135 22.11 -2.77 -9.11
C ARG A 135 21.85 -2.87 -7.60
N THR A 136 20.58 -2.82 -7.20
CA THR A 136 20.19 -2.67 -5.79
C THR A 136 19.53 -3.91 -5.21
N SER A 137 18.99 -4.77 -6.07
CA SER A 137 18.19 -5.94 -5.70
C SER A 137 18.99 -7.12 -5.17
N PRO A 138 20.19 -7.49 -5.69
CA PRO A 138 20.88 -8.70 -5.24
C PRO A 138 21.19 -8.75 -3.74
N LYS A 139 21.39 -7.59 -3.10
CA LYS A 139 21.67 -7.48 -1.66
C LYS A 139 20.42 -7.61 -0.77
N ARG A 140 19.22 -7.68 -1.37
CA ARG A 140 17.92 -7.66 -0.70
C ARG A 140 17.12 -8.94 -0.92
N PHE A 141 17.76 -9.97 -1.47
CA PHE A 141 17.16 -11.28 -1.75
C PHE A 141 17.93 -12.44 -1.11
N PRO A 142 17.24 -13.54 -0.76
CA PRO A 142 15.79 -13.65 -0.67
C PRO A 142 15.25 -12.71 0.42
N ALA A 143 14.06 -12.16 0.21
CA ALA A 143 13.42 -11.36 1.25
C ALA A 143 12.43 -12.25 1.99
N GLN A 144 12.63 -12.42 3.30
CA GLN A 144 11.82 -13.31 4.12
C GLN A 144 11.26 -12.56 5.32
N TRP A 145 10.00 -12.78 5.63
CA TRP A 145 9.38 -12.30 6.87
C TRP A 145 8.15 -13.14 7.19
N ARG A 146 8.04 -13.56 8.46
CA ARG A 146 6.96 -14.41 8.99
C ARG A 146 6.60 -15.60 8.10
N GLY A 147 7.62 -16.36 7.68
CA GLY A 147 7.45 -17.61 6.93
C GLY A 147 7.06 -17.44 5.46
N LYS A 148 6.95 -16.21 4.94
CA LYS A 148 6.80 -15.95 3.50
C LYS A 148 8.10 -15.44 2.91
N GLU A 149 8.31 -15.75 1.64
CA GLU A 149 9.50 -15.39 0.90
C GLU A 149 9.14 -14.70 -0.41
N ILE A 150 9.91 -13.68 -0.78
CA ILE A 150 9.99 -13.19 -2.16
C ILE A 150 11.35 -13.68 -2.69
N PRO A 151 11.37 -14.73 -3.54
CA PRO A 151 12.60 -15.21 -4.14
C PRO A 151 13.08 -14.24 -5.21
N LYS A 152 14.38 -14.28 -5.51
CA LYS A 152 14.98 -13.43 -6.55
C LYS A 152 14.35 -13.64 -7.93
N SER A 153 13.91 -14.87 -8.23
CA SER A 153 13.35 -15.23 -9.54
C SER A 153 12.09 -14.45 -9.91
N TRP A 154 11.34 -13.92 -8.94
CA TRP A 154 10.04 -13.27 -9.18
C TRP A 154 10.10 -11.91 -9.86
N GLY A 155 11.27 -11.28 -9.95
CA GLY A 155 11.43 -9.99 -10.61
C GLY A 155 12.62 -9.97 -11.55
N GLU A 156 13.13 -11.15 -11.93
CA GLU A 156 14.06 -11.29 -13.03
C GLU A 156 13.34 -10.99 -14.36
N PRO A 157 14.00 -10.30 -15.31
CA PRO A 157 13.38 -9.97 -16.60
C PRO A 157 12.82 -11.21 -17.31
N GLY A 158 11.54 -11.17 -17.67
CA GLY A 158 10.82 -12.28 -18.30
C GLY A 158 10.23 -13.31 -17.32
N ASN A 159 10.49 -13.18 -16.02
CA ASN A 159 9.93 -14.01 -14.95
C ASN A 159 9.12 -13.18 -13.93
N GLU A 160 8.73 -11.96 -14.29
CA GLU A 160 8.04 -11.04 -13.40
C GLU A 160 6.73 -11.65 -12.91
N GLN A 161 6.59 -11.76 -11.59
CA GLN A 161 5.37 -12.25 -10.95
C GLN A 161 4.46 -11.08 -10.58
N ASP A 162 3.16 -11.29 -10.79
CA ASP A 162 2.14 -10.43 -10.23
C ASP A 162 2.02 -10.69 -8.72
N TRP A 163 1.59 -9.68 -7.97
CA TRP A 163 1.24 -9.84 -6.57
C TRP A 163 0.02 -10.76 -6.44
N ASP A 164 0.22 -11.93 -5.85
CA ASP A 164 -0.86 -12.82 -5.43
C ASP A 164 -1.42 -12.42 -4.05
N LEU A 165 -2.64 -11.86 -4.04
CA LEU A 165 -3.34 -11.44 -2.81
C LEU A 165 -3.76 -12.62 -1.92
N THR A 166 -3.72 -13.85 -2.42
CA THR A 166 -3.91 -15.06 -1.61
C THR A 166 -2.61 -15.45 -0.90
N TYR A 167 -1.46 -15.15 -1.51
CA TYR A 167 -0.15 -15.36 -0.91
C TYR A 167 0.22 -14.24 0.05
N PHE A 168 0.17 -12.97 -0.35
CA PHE A 168 0.36 -11.82 0.55
C PHE A 168 -0.99 -11.17 0.85
N THR A 169 -1.68 -11.76 1.82
CA THR A 169 -3.01 -11.38 2.28
C THR A 169 -3.04 -10.00 2.96
N PHE A 170 -4.24 -9.45 3.11
CA PHE A 170 -4.47 -8.21 3.87
C PHE A 170 -3.89 -8.28 5.29
N ASP A 171 -4.16 -9.36 6.02
CA ASP A 171 -3.63 -9.56 7.38
C ASP A 171 -2.10 -9.52 7.41
N TYR A 172 -1.46 -10.09 6.40
CA TYR A 172 0.00 -10.06 6.29
C TYR A 172 0.52 -8.62 6.13
N ILE A 173 -0.13 -7.82 5.29
CA ILE A 173 0.23 -6.40 5.09
C ILE A 173 -0.08 -5.56 6.32
N TRP A 174 -1.20 -5.84 6.99
CA TRP A 174 -1.56 -5.14 8.22
C TRP A 174 -0.53 -5.38 9.33
N GLU A 175 -0.12 -6.63 9.53
CA GLU A 175 0.92 -6.98 10.50
C GLU A 175 2.27 -6.34 10.16
N LEU A 176 2.60 -6.26 8.87
CA LEU A 176 3.81 -5.60 8.40
C LEU A 176 3.80 -4.10 8.76
N VAL A 177 2.68 -3.43 8.53
CA VAL A 177 2.51 -2.01 8.84
C VAL A 177 2.45 -1.75 10.34
N LYS A 178 1.95 -2.70 11.15
CA LYS A 178 2.06 -2.64 12.61
C LYS A 178 3.51 -2.65 13.06
N GLU A 179 4.34 -3.56 12.56
CA GLU A 179 5.77 -3.58 12.91
C GLU A 179 6.51 -2.31 12.45
N MET A 180 6.16 -1.77 11.27
CA MET A 180 6.65 -0.46 10.82
C MET A 180 6.28 0.68 11.78
N THR A 181 5.03 0.70 12.24
CA THR A 181 4.53 1.73 13.16
C THR A 181 5.24 1.62 14.50
N SER A 182 5.35 0.40 15.05
CA SER A 182 6.07 0.14 16.30
C SER A 182 7.54 0.59 16.22
N PHE A 183 8.21 0.31 15.11
CA PHE A 183 9.57 0.81 14.86
C PHE A 183 9.63 2.34 14.88
N ALA A 184 8.69 3.00 14.18
CA ALA A 184 8.64 4.46 14.12
C ALA A 184 8.39 5.12 15.50
N GLU A 185 7.59 4.48 16.35
CA GLU A 185 7.27 4.95 17.70
C GLU A 185 8.43 4.71 18.67
N ALA A 186 8.97 3.48 18.69
CA ALA A 186 9.86 2.99 19.75
C ALA A 186 11.35 3.13 19.43
N SER A 187 11.75 3.15 18.15
CA SER A 187 13.15 3.03 17.75
C SER A 187 13.73 4.27 17.06
N LEU A 188 12.89 5.21 16.63
CA LEU A 188 13.31 6.46 16.00
C LEU A 188 13.35 7.61 17.00
N GLU A 189 14.24 8.58 16.78
CA GLU A 189 14.45 9.76 17.66
C GLU A 189 13.83 11.01 17.05
#